data_AF-A0A6N9SQ27-F1
#
_entry.id   AF-A0A6N9SQ27-F1
#
_cell.length_a   1.000
_cell.length_b   1.000
_cell.length_c   1.000
_cell.angle_alpha   90.00
_cell.angle_beta   90.00
_cell.angle_gamma   90.00
#
_symmetry.space_group_name_H-M   'P 1'
#
loop_
_entity.id
_entity.type
_entity.pdbx_description
1 polymer ?
#
loop_
_entity_poly.entity_id
_entity_poly.type
_entity_poly.pdbx_seq_one_letter_code
_entity_poly.pdbx_strand_id
1 'polypeptide(L)' 'MSAIPTLLTVNQFSESHPAFTCNALRAMIFASKARKHGRSVIPGNGMDIALVRIGRKILINEAKFFEWVERGAK' A
#
# COMPACT_ATOMS: atom_id res chain seq x y z
N MET A 1 0.63 24.94 7.40
CA MET A 1 -0.62 24.16 7.57
C MET A 1 -0.36 22.77 7.02
N SER A 2 -0.52 21.72 7.82
CA SER A 2 -0.46 20.35 7.30
C SER A 2 -1.78 20.06 6.59
N ALA A 3 -1.72 19.75 5.30
CA ALA A 3 -2.90 19.37 4.53
C ALA A 3 -3.49 18.06 5.10
N ILE A 4 -4.82 17.93 5.05
CA ILE A 4 -5.49 16.69 5.43
C ILE A 4 -5.09 15.62 4.40
N PRO A 5 -4.55 14.46 4.81
CA PRO A 5 -4.13 13.43 3.87
C PRO A 5 -5.34 12.78 3.18
N THR A 6 -5.23 12.57 1.87
CA THR A 6 -6.18 11.73 1.11
C THR A 6 -5.99 10.27 1.50
N LEU A 7 -6.94 9.71 2.24
CA LEU A 7 -6.97 8.31 2.66
C LEU A 7 -8.06 7.56 1.90
N LEU A 8 -7.68 6.65 1.02
CA LEU A 8 -8.60 5.92 0.15
C LEU A 8 -8.70 4.46 0.57
N THR A 9 -9.89 3.86 0.47
CA THR A 9 -10.00 2.39 0.48
C THR A 9 -9.36 1.81 -0.79
N VAL A 10 -9.10 0.49 -0.79
CA VAL A 10 -8.56 -0.20 -1.98
C VAL A 10 -9.43 0.03 -3.22
N ASN A 11 -10.75 0.02 -3.08
CA ASN A 11 -11.67 0.23 -4.19
C ASN A 11 -11.57 1.67 -4.72
N GLN A 12 -11.69 2.66 -3.82
CA GLN A 12 -11.58 4.08 -4.18
C GLN A 12 -10.23 4.42 -4.82
N PHE A 13 -9.14 3.82 -4.32
CA PHE A 13 -7.82 3.99 -4.90
C PHE A 13 -7.77 3.44 -6.33
N SER A 14 -8.28 2.23 -6.56
CA SER A 14 -8.30 1.63 -7.90
C SER A 14 -9.21 2.35 -8.88
N GLU A 15 -10.30 2.95 -8.41
CA GLU A 15 -11.21 3.76 -9.23
C GLU A 15 -10.54 5.10 -9.61
N SER A 16 -9.82 5.71 -8.67
CA SER A 16 -9.13 7.00 -8.87
C SER A 16 -7.84 6.84 -9.70
N HIS A 17 -7.17 5.68 -9.58
CA HIS A 17 -5.91 5.36 -10.24
C HIS A 17 -6.00 4.00 -10.94
N PRO A 18 -6.62 3.92 -12.14
CA PRO A 18 -6.92 2.65 -12.83
C PRO A 18 -5.71 1.76 -13.15
N ALA A 19 -4.50 2.32 -13.16
CA ALA A 19 -3.26 1.56 -13.30
C ALA A 19 -3.01 0.59 -12.12
N PHE A 20 -3.61 0.84 -10.95
CA PHE A 20 -3.47 0.03 -9.75
C PHE A 20 -4.78 -0.70 -9.44
N THR A 21 -4.98 -1.85 -10.10
CA THR A 21 -6.19 -2.65 -9.90
C THR A 21 -6.37 -3.09 -8.45
N CYS A 22 -7.61 -3.33 -8.03
CA CYS A 22 -7.93 -3.90 -6.71
C CYS A 22 -7.10 -5.17 -6.39
N ASN A 23 -6.91 -6.05 -7.38
CA ASN A 23 -6.14 -7.28 -7.20
C ASN A 23 -4.64 -6.99 -7.00
N ALA A 24 -4.07 -6.09 -7.80
CA ALA A 24 -2.67 -5.68 -7.64
C ALA A 24 -2.44 -5.01 -6.28
N LEU A 25 -3.32 -4.08 -5.88
CA LEU A 25 -3.24 -3.40 -4.58
C LEU A 25 -3.31 -4.40 -3.42
N ARG A 26 -4.22 -5.39 -3.45
CA ARG A 26 -4.31 -6.42 -2.41
C ARG A 26 -3.05 -7.29 -2.34
N ALA A 27 -2.48 -7.65 -3.48
CA ALA A 27 -1.21 -8.39 -3.53
C ALA A 27 -0.05 -7.56 -2.96
N MET A 28 0.04 -6.27 -3.32
CA MET A 28 1.06 -5.36 -2.78
C MET A 28 0.89 -5.12 -1.28
N ILE A 29 -0.35 -4.98 -0.78
CA ILE A 29 -0.65 -4.88 0.65
C ILE A 29 -0.21 -6.13 1.40
N PHE A 30 -0.50 -7.32 0.87
CA PHE A 30 -0.06 -8.58 1.46
C PHE A 30 1.48 -8.67 1.52
N ALA A 31 2.15 -8.20 0.46
CA ALA A 31 3.61 -8.15 0.37
C ALA A 31 4.26 -6.92 1.02
N SER A 32 3.50 -6.07 1.72
CA SER A 32 3.99 -4.79 2.27
C SER A 32 5.12 -4.93 3.30
N LYS A 33 5.10 -6.01 4.07
CA LYS A 33 6.09 -6.33 5.11
C LYS A 33 6.82 -7.62 4.80
N ALA A 34 7.98 -7.78 5.45
CA ALA A 34 8.67 -9.05 5.47
C ALA A 34 7.77 -10.14 6.05
N ARG A 35 7.78 -11.32 5.43
CA ARG A 35 6.95 -12.46 5.81
C ARG A 35 7.75 -13.74 5.81
N LYS A 36 7.43 -14.66 6.71
CA LYS A 36 8.06 -15.99 6.77
C LYS A 36 7.53 -16.87 5.64
N HIS A 37 8.41 -17.67 5.05
CA HIS A 37 8.07 -18.71 4.09
C HIS A 37 8.89 -19.96 4.39
N GLY A 38 8.27 -20.93 5.08
CA GLY A 38 9.01 -22.07 5.64
C GLY A 38 10.09 -21.59 6.61
N ARG A 39 11.36 -21.88 6.28
CA ARG A 39 12.54 -21.45 7.04
C ARG A 39 13.16 -20.14 6.56
N SER A 40 12.69 -19.56 5.45
CA SER A 40 13.21 -18.32 4.90
C SER A 40 12.31 -17.12 5.21
N VAL A 41 12.85 -15.92 5.00
CA VAL A 41 12.12 -14.65 5.09
C VAL A 41 12.08 -14.03 3.70
N ILE A 42 10.88 -13.69 3.23
CA ILE A 42 10.68 -12.92 2.00
C ILE A 42 10.62 -11.45 2.40
N PRO A 43 11.50 -10.58 1.88
CA PRO A 43 11.43 -9.14 2.11
C PRO A 43 10.08 -8.55 1.68
N GLY A 44 9.67 -7.47 2.33
CA GLY A 44 8.50 -6.71 1.90
C GLY A 44 8.84 -5.76 0.75
N ASN A 45 7.82 -5.36 -0.01
CA ASN A 45 7.95 -4.34 -1.06
C ASN A 45 8.09 -2.91 -0.51
N GLY A 46 7.93 -2.72 0.80
CA GLY A 46 8.07 -1.43 1.47
C GLY A 46 6.85 -0.52 1.43
N MET A 47 5.74 -0.96 0.82
CA MET A 47 4.50 -0.18 0.71
C MET A 47 3.85 0.15 2.07
N ASP A 48 4.28 -0.48 3.17
CA ASP A 48 3.69 -0.25 4.50
C ASP A 48 3.71 1.21 4.95
N ILE A 49 4.64 2.03 4.43
CA ILE A 49 4.68 3.46 4.72
C ILE A 49 3.41 4.21 4.28
N ALA A 50 2.72 3.68 3.26
CA ALA A 50 1.49 4.24 2.70
C ALA A 50 0.21 3.63 3.31
N LEU A 51 0.33 2.61 4.17
CA LEU A 51 -0.82 1.90 4.70
C LEU A 51 -1.27 2.46 6.05
N VAL A 52 -2.56 2.76 6.16
CA VAL A 52 -3.20 3.18 7.42
C VAL A 52 -4.19 2.10 7.83
N ARG A 53 -3.99 1.51 9.01
CA ARG A 53 -4.81 0.40 9.52
C ARG A 53 -5.74 0.89 10.62
N ILE A 54 -7.04 0.66 10.45
CA ILE A 54 -8.08 1.03 11.43
C ILE A 54 -8.94 -0.22 11.69
N GLY A 55 -8.61 -0.96 12.74
CA GLY A 55 -9.21 -2.26 13.01
C GLY A 55 -9.02 -3.23 11.84
N ARG A 56 -10.12 -3.71 11.26
CA ARG A 56 -10.11 -4.60 10.07
C ARG A 56 -10.05 -3.86 8.74
N LYS A 57 -10.13 -2.52 8.75
CA LYS A 57 -10.07 -1.70 7.54
C LYS A 57 -8.62 -1.32 7.24
N ILE A 58 -8.30 -1.26 5.96
CA ILE A 58 -7.06 -0.69 5.45
C ILE A 58 -7.37 0.46 4.50
N LEU A 59 -6.69 1.57 4.72
CA LEU A 59 -6.70 2.75 3.86
C LEU A 59 -5.30 2.96 3.30
N ILE A 60 -5.23 3.56 2.12
CA ILE A 60 -4.01 3.92 1.42
C ILE A 60 -3.88 5.44 1.47
N ASN A 61 -2.79 5.93 2.03
CA ASN A 61 -2.41 7.32 1.94
C ASN A 61 -1.86 7.58 0.54
N GLU A 62 -2.57 8.38 -0.24
CA GLU A 62 -2.29 8.59 -1.66
C GLU A 62 -0.91 9.18 -1.92
N ALA A 63 -0.57 10.27 -1.22
CA ALA A 63 0.72 10.93 -1.38
C ALA A 63 1.89 9.98 -1.04
N LYS A 64 1.79 9.25 0.07
CA LYS A 64 2.83 8.29 0.47
C LYS A 64 2.94 7.09 -0.46
N PHE A 65 1.84 6.70 -1.11
CA PHE A 65 1.88 5.64 -2.12
C PHE A 65 2.70 6.08 -3.33
N PHE A 66 2.46 7.29 -3.85
CA PHE A 66 3.25 7.79 -4.98
C PHE A 66 4.69 8.11 -4.61
N GLU A 67 4.96 8.59 -3.40
CA GLU A 67 6.33 8.70 -2.87
C GLU A 67 7.05 7.34 -2.86
N TRP A 68 6.35 6.26 -2.50
CA TRP A 68 6.89 4.90 -2.55
C TRP A 68 7.15 4.43 -4.00
N VAL A 69 6.25 4.74 -4.93
CA VAL A 69 6.44 4.43 -6.36
C VAL A 69 7.67 5.15 -6.92
N GLU A 70 7.81 6.45 -6.67
CA GLU A 70 8.93 7.29 -7.13
C GLU A 70 10.29 6.84 -6.60
N ARG A 71 10.33 6.29 -5.37
CA ARG A 71 11.55 5.73 -4.77
C ARG A 71 12.00 4.40 -5.39
N GLY A 72 11.30 3.91 -6.40
CA GLY A 72 11.58 2.63 -7.06
C GLY A 72 11.00 1.49 -6.25
N ALA A 73 9.66 1.40 -6.23
CA ALA A 73 8.91 0.27 -5.70
C ALA A 73 9.62 -1.06 -5.98
N LYS A 74 9.91 -1.81 -4.91
CA LYS A 74 10.68 -3.07 -4.97
C LYS A 74 9.80 -4.31 -5.02
#